data_AF-W7PZZ8-F1
#
_entry.id   AF-W7PZZ8-F1
#
_cell.length_a   1.000
_cell.length_b   1.000
_cell.length_c   1.000
_cell.angle_alpha   90.00
_cell.angle_beta   90.00
_cell.angle_gamma   90.00
#
_symmetry.space_group_name_H-M   'P 1'
#
loop_
_entity.id
_entity.type
_entity.pdbx_description
1 polymer ?
#
loop_
_entity_poly.entity_id
_entity_poly.type
_entity_poly.pdbx_seq_one_letter_code
_entity_poly.pdbx_strand_id
1 'polypeptide(L)'
;MAQDLLALMDRLGIERAHLLGHSMGGKVVITLARLAPERVASLIVADIAPQAYGHGHSAVFAGLRRLEEGKPGNRREADEMLAEHVEERATRLFLATNLQRGETGGLELRIGLDEIEAGYDEIMQAPAGQGAYDGPTLVLRGGNSHYVTDDMLPALRGVLPRAEIRTLEGAGHWLHAEQPEAFQAAVSEFLDAQEV
;
A
#
# COMPACT_ATOMS: atom_id res chain seq x y z
N MET A 1 10.16 5.40 -7.10
CA MET A 1 9.37 5.51 -5.84
C MET A 1 10.24 5.71 -4.59
N ALA A 2 11.11 4.78 -4.18
CA ALA A 2 11.91 4.97 -2.96
C ALA A 2 12.86 6.18 -3.04
N GLN A 3 13.49 6.40 -4.20
CA GLN A 3 14.31 7.57 -4.49
C GLN A 3 13.49 8.87 -4.46
N ASP A 4 12.23 8.84 -4.90
CA ASP A 4 11.35 10.01 -4.85
C ASP A 4 11.02 10.40 -3.41
N LEU A 5 10.82 9.40 -2.54
CA LEU A 5 10.63 9.62 -1.10
C LEU A 5 11.90 10.21 -0.45
N LEU A 6 13.09 9.71 -0.79
CA LEU A 6 14.35 10.30 -0.32
C LEU A 6 14.51 11.75 -0.80
N ALA A 7 14.27 12.02 -2.08
CA ALA A 7 14.35 13.36 -2.64
C ALA A 7 13.32 14.32 -2.01
N LEU A 8 12.14 13.83 -1.64
CA LEU A 8 11.15 14.60 -0.92
C LEU A 8 11.61 14.92 0.51
N MET A 9 12.18 13.94 1.23
CA MET A 9 12.74 14.15 2.56
C MET A 9 13.84 15.21 2.52
N ASP A 10 14.75 15.15 1.55
CA ASP A 10 15.80 16.15 1.37
C ASP A 10 15.24 17.55 1.10
N ARG A 11 14.23 17.65 0.22
CA ARG A 11 13.57 18.92 -0.09
C ARG A 11 12.89 19.54 1.14
N LEU A 12 12.32 18.70 2.00
CA LEU A 12 11.63 19.14 3.22
C LEU A 12 12.58 19.34 4.42
N GLY A 13 13.87 19.04 4.28
CA GLY A 13 14.83 19.10 5.39
C GLY A 13 14.61 18.03 6.45
N ILE A 14 14.02 16.89 6.07
CA ILE A 14 13.77 15.75 6.97
C ILE A 14 14.99 14.81 6.91
N GLU A 15 15.84 14.88 7.92
CA GLU A 15 17.03 14.01 8.02
C GLU A 15 16.65 12.55 8.27
N ARG A 16 15.70 12.31 9.18
CA ARG A 16 15.26 10.96 9.58
C ARG A 16 13.76 10.96 9.89
N ALA A 17 13.04 9.90 9.52
CA ALA A 17 11.59 9.81 9.71
C ALA A 17 11.11 8.42 10.11
N HIS A 18 9.98 8.36 10.83
CA HIS A 18 9.18 7.13 10.95
C HIS A 18 8.41 6.93 9.64
N LEU A 19 8.58 5.78 9.00
CA LEU A 19 7.98 5.51 7.70
C LEU A 19 6.88 4.46 7.83
N LEU A 20 5.67 4.81 7.39
CA LEU A 20 4.55 3.90 7.31
C LEU A 20 4.15 3.70 5.84
N GLY A 21 4.04 2.45 5.41
CA GLY A 21 3.55 2.11 4.08
C GLY A 21 2.53 0.98 4.11
N HIS A 22 1.40 1.17 3.43
CA HIS A 22 0.37 0.14 3.21
C HIS A 22 0.54 -0.51 1.83
N SER A 23 0.39 -1.83 1.75
CA SER A 23 0.41 -2.57 0.48
C SER A 23 1.66 -2.23 -0.36
N MET A 24 1.50 -1.76 -1.60
CA MET A 24 2.60 -1.25 -2.44
C MET A 24 3.47 -0.21 -1.71
N GLY A 25 2.87 0.72 -0.95
CA GLY A 25 3.60 1.71 -0.16
C GLY A 25 4.50 1.05 0.88
N GLY A 26 4.12 -0.11 1.42
CA GLY A 26 4.96 -0.93 2.29
C GLY A 26 6.22 -1.42 1.59
N LYS A 27 6.13 -1.89 0.34
CA LYS A 27 7.31 -2.25 -0.47
C LYS A 27 8.22 -1.04 -0.72
N VAL A 28 7.66 0.14 -0.92
CA VAL A 28 8.42 1.38 -1.11
C VAL A 28 9.22 1.73 0.15
N VAL A 29 8.59 1.71 1.33
CA VAL A 29 9.30 2.05 2.58
C VAL A 29 10.30 0.96 2.99
N ILE A 30 10.03 -0.32 2.71
CA ILE A 30 11.02 -1.40 2.87
C ILE A 30 12.23 -1.17 1.96
N THR A 31 11.98 -0.81 0.70
CA THR A 31 13.06 -0.51 -0.26
C THR A 31 13.91 0.66 0.24
N LEU A 32 13.28 1.76 0.69
CA LEU A 32 14.02 2.89 1.25
C LEU A 32 14.84 2.47 2.47
N ALA A 33 14.24 1.73 3.42
CA ALA A 33 14.92 1.27 4.63
C ALA A 33 16.17 0.41 4.33
N ARG A 34 16.15 -0.38 3.25
CA ARG A 34 17.30 -1.19 2.81
C ARG A 34 18.35 -0.40 2.03
N LEU A 35 17.95 0.69 1.37
CA LEU A 35 18.87 1.52 0.57
C LEU A 35 19.52 2.64 1.39
N ALA A 36 18.81 3.18 2.38
CA ALA A 36 19.21 4.32 3.18
C ALA A 36 18.71 4.16 4.64
N PRO A 37 19.18 3.12 5.37
CA PRO A 37 18.70 2.80 6.72
C PRO A 37 18.89 3.96 7.72
N GLU A 38 19.90 4.80 7.53
CA GLU A 38 20.16 5.99 8.35
C GLU A 38 19.04 7.04 8.28
N ARG A 39 18.23 7.00 7.20
CA ARG A 39 17.09 7.91 7.00
C ARG A 39 15.83 7.43 7.71
N VAL A 40 15.84 6.25 8.32
CA VAL A 40 14.66 5.62 8.92
C VAL A 40 14.78 5.58 10.44
N ALA A 41 13.84 6.23 11.12
CA ALA A 41 13.71 6.19 12.58
C ALA A 41 13.12 4.85 13.03
N SER A 42 11.96 4.51 12.46
CA SER A 42 11.35 3.19 12.53
C SER A 42 10.49 2.93 11.30
N LEU A 43 10.17 1.67 11.06
CA LEU A 43 9.44 1.21 9.88
C LEU A 43 8.11 0.57 10.28
N ILE A 44 7.02 0.93 9.62
CA ILE A 44 5.70 0.34 9.80
C ILE A 44 5.20 -0.14 8.44
N VAL A 45 4.92 -1.43 8.33
CA VAL A 45 4.45 -2.08 7.11
C VAL A 45 3.04 -2.59 7.35
N ALA A 46 2.07 -2.03 6.64
CA ALA A 46 0.67 -2.42 6.75
C ALA A 46 0.32 -3.38 5.59
N ASP A 47 0.20 -4.65 5.95
CA ASP A 47 -0.38 -5.76 5.20
C ASP A 47 0.25 -5.97 3.81
N ILE A 48 1.57 -6.08 3.83
CA ILE A 48 2.36 -6.54 2.71
C ILE A 48 3.60 -7.29 3.22
N ALA A 49 3.96 -8.37 2.55
CA ALA A 49 5.22 -9.08 2.76
C ALA A 49 6.25 -8.68 1.69
N PRO A 50 7.56 -8.77 2.00
CA PRO A 50 8.63 -8.39 1.07
C PRO A 50 8.88 -9.48 0.01
N GLN A 51 7.85 -9.78 -0.79
CA GLN A 51 7.90 -10.79 -1.83
C GLN A 51 7.18 -10.36 -3.11
N ALA A 52 7.39 -11.13 -4.17
CA ALA A 52 6.57 -11.04 -5.37
C ALA A 52 5.20 -11.69 -5.13
N TYR A 53 4.16 -11.15 -5.78
CA TYR A 53 2.81 -11.70 -5.74
C TYR A 53 2.40 -12.13 -7.14
N GLY A 54 1.74 -13.29 -7.24
CA GLY A 54 1.34 -13.88 -8.52
C GLY A 54 -0.11 -13.60 -8.94
N HIS A 55 -0.90 -12.88 -8.12
CA HIS A 55 -2.29 -12.59 -8.43
C HIS A 55 -2.40 -11.34 -9.34
N GLY A 56 -3.05 -11.48 -10.49
CA GLY A 56 -3.30 -10.35 -11.38
C GLY A 56 -4.45 -9.46 -10.90
N HIS A 57 -4.43 -8.19 -11.30
CA HIS A 57 -5.53 -7.24 -11.08
C HIS A 57 -6.25 -6.89 -12.41
N SER A 58 -6.32 -7.85 -13.33
CA SER A 58 -6.92 -7.64 -14.67
C SER A 58 -8.37 -7.16 -14.61
N ALA A 59 -9.17 -7.68 -13.67
CA ALA A 59 -10.54 -7.21 -13.45
C ALA A 59 -10.61 -5.75 -12.98
N VAL A 60 -9.66 -5.32 -12.15
CA VAL A 60 -9.55 -3.92 -11.70
C VAL A 60 -9.15 -3.03 -12.87
N PHE A 61 -8.17 -3.43 -13.68
CA PHE A 61 -7.79 -2.68 -14.89
C PHE A 61 -8.97 -2.56 -15.86
N ALA A 62 -9.69 -3.65 -16.14
CA ALA A 62 -10.89 -3.62 -16.97
C ALA A 62 -11.96 -2.65 -16.42
N GLY A 63 -12.21 -2.68 -15.10
CA GLY A 63 -13.13 -1.75 -14.45
C GLY A 63 -12.69 -0.28 -14.55
N LEU A 64 -11.39 0.01 -14.39
CA LEU A 64 -10.85 1.37 -14.52
C LEU A 64 -10.91 1.87 -15.96
N ARG A 65 -10.61 1.03 -16.96
CA ARG A 65 -10.77 1.36 -18.39
C ARG A 65 -12.22 1.63 -18.74
N ARG A 66 -13.15 0.83 -18.19
CA ARG A 66 -14.59 1.02 -18.35
C ARG A 66 -15.05 2.39 -17.82
N LEU A 67 -14.43 2.92 -16.77
CA LEU A 67 -14.68 4.27 -16.27
C LEU A 67 -14.16 5.36 -17.23
N GLU A 68 -12.95 5.21 -17.77
CA GLU A 68 -12.37 6.16 -18.74
C GLU A 68 -13.23 6.28 -20.01
N GLU A 69 -13.68 5.13 -20.53
CA GLU A 69 -14.57 5.08 -21.69
C GLU A 69 -15.96 5.65 -21.38
N GLY A 70 -16.49 5.33 -20.19
CA GLY A 70 -17.86 5.63 -19.80
C GLY A 70 -18.11 7.05 -19.31
N LYS A 71 -17.08 7.75 -18.79
CA LYS A 71 -17.15 9.12 -18.25
C LYS A 71 -18.36 9.34 -17.33
N PRO A 72 -18.48 8.60 -16.22
CA PRO A 72 -19.67 8.63 -15.38
C PRO A 72 -19.95 10.05 -14.86
N GLY A 73 -21.22 10.43 -14.81
CA GLY A 73 -21.65 11.76 -14.34
C GLY A 73 -21.55 11.92 -12.82
N ASN A 74 -21.56 10.81 -12.09
CA ASN A 74 -21.52 10.78 -10.63
C ASN A 74 -20.97 9.45 -10.08
N ARG A 75 -20.75 9.41 -8.76
CA ARG A 75 -20.17 8.23 -8.09
C ARG A 75 -21.05 6.98 -8.12
N ARG A 76 -22.38 7.13 -8.24
CA ARG A 76 -23.31 5.99 -8.32
C ARG A 76 -23.15 5.30 -9.67
N GLU A 77 -23.12 6.07 -10.76
CA GLU A 77 -22.84 5.54 -12.10
C GLU A 77 -21.45 4.90 -12.18
N ALA A 78 -20.44 5.50 -11.53
CA ALA A 78 -19.11 4.91 -11.47
C ALA A 78 -19.09 3.54 -10.75
N ASP A 79 -19.81 3.39 -9.63
CA ASP A 79 -19.93 2.10 -8.93
C ASP A 79 -20.64 1.05 -9.79
N GLU A 80 -21.70 1.45 -10.52
CA GLU A 80 -22.40 0.56 -11.47
C GLU A 80 -21.47 0.08 -12.60
N MET A 81 -20.65 0.97 -13.17
CA MET A 81 -19.66 0.62 -14.20
C MET A 81 -18.56 -0.30 -13.66
N LEU A 82 -18.01 0.01 -12.48
CA LEU A 82 -17.00 -0.83 -11.84
C LEU A 82 -17.54 -2.22 -11.51
N ALA A 83 -18.83 -2.34 -11.18
CA ALA A 83 -19.48 -3.62 -10.86
C ALA A 83 -19.58 -4.57 -12.05
N GLU A 84 -19.37 -4.09 -13.29
CA GLU A 84 -19.27 -4.94 -14.48
C GLU A 84 -18.04 -5.87 -14.42
N HIS A 85 -17.00 -5.51 -13.65
CA HIS A 85 -15.73 -6.26 -13.59
C HIS A 85 -15.26 -6.58 -12.17
N VAL A 86 -15.55 -5.72 -11.19
CA VAL A 86 -15.04 -5.83 -9.82
C VAL A 86 -16.18 -6.20 -8.88
N GLU A 87 -16.19 -7.45 -8.42
CA GLU A 87 -17.28 -8.01 -7.58
C GLU A 87 -17.38 -7.32 -6.21
N GLU A 88 -16.24 -7.05 -5.59
CA GLU A 88 -16.18 -6.53 -4.22
C GLU A 88 -16.50 -5.04 -4.15
N ARG A 89 -17.61 -4.70 -3.48
CA ARG A 89 -18.07 -3.32 -3.35
C ARG A 89 -17.07 -2.41 -2.63
N ALA A 90 -16.38 -2.90 -1.59
CA ALA A 90 -15.40 -2.11 -0.87
C ALA A 90 -14.27 -1.65 -1.80
N THR A 91 -13.74 -2.58 -2.62
CA THR A 91 -12.74 -2.29 -3.64
C THR A 91 -13.24 -1.29 -4.68
N ARG A 92 -14.49 -1.40 -5.17
CA ARG A 92 -15.06 -0.40 -6.09
C ARG A 92 -15.12 1.01 -5.49
N LEU A 93 -15.61 1.12 -4.25
CA LEU A 93 -15.70 2.40 -3.56
C LEU A 93 -14.31 3.01 -3.33
N PHE A 94 -13.30 2.19 -3.04
CA PHE A 94 -11.91 2.61 -2.97
C PHE A 94 -11.41 3.12 -4.33
N LEU A 95 -11.59 2.37 -5.42
CA LEU A 95 -11.19 2.78 -6.77
C LEU A 95 -11.83 4.12 -7.17
N ALA A 96 -13.11 4.31 -6.83
CA ALA A 96 -13.85 5.55 -7.08
C ALA A 96 -13.30 6.77 -6.31
N THR A 97 -12.42 6.60 -5.32
CA THR A 97 -11.69 7.73 -4.69
C THR A 97 -10.66 8.38 -5.60
N ASN A 98 -10.32 7.72 -6.71
CA ASN A 98 -9.48 8.27 -7.77
C ASN A 98 -10.27 9.11 -8.79
N LEU A 99 -11.58 9.24 -8.63
CA LEU A 99 -12.40 10.08 -9.52
C LEU A 99 -12.39 11.53 -9.08
N GLN A 100 -12.14 12.42 -10.03
CA GLN A 100 -12.27 13.87 -9.90
C GLN A 100 -13.18 14.42 -11.00
N ARG A 101 -13.67 15.65 -10.83
CA ARG A 101 -14.43 16.32 -11.91
C ARG A 101 -13.49 16.64 -13.07
N GLY A 102 -13.84 16.17 -14.26
CA GLY A 102 -13.14 16.50 -15.50
C GLY A 102 -13.43 17.94 -15.96
N GLU A 103 -12.54 18.49 -16.79
CA GLU A 103 -12.69 19.83 -17.36
C GLU A 103 -13.91 19.94 -18.29
N THR A 104 -14.27 18.84 -18.95
CA THR A 104 -15.39 18.76 -19.90
C THR A 104 -16.72 18.36 -19.25
N GLY A 105 -16.76 18.27 -17.91
CA GLY A 105 -17.85 17.66 -17.16
C GLY A 105 -17.64 16.16 -16.93
N GLY A 106 -18.49 15.53 -16.12
CA GLY A 106 -18.32 14.14 -15.72
C GLY A 106 -17.18 13.90 -14.74
N LEU A 107 -16.91 12.63 -14.43
CA LEU A 107 -15.84 12.18 -13.57
C LEU A 107 -14.75 11.47 -14.39
N GLU A 108 -13.49 11.77 -14.07
CA GLU A 108 -12.29 11.24 -14.73
C GLU A 108 -11.31 10.71 -13.67
N LEU A 109 -10.46 9.75 -14.06
CA LEU A 109 -9.41 9.23 -13.18
C LEU A 109 -8.30 10.26 -13.01
N ARG A 110 -7.88 10.50 -11.77
CA ARG A 110 -6.75 11.40 -11.42
C ARG A 110 -5.39 10.70 -11.39
N ILE A 111 -5.33 9.46 -11.87
CA ILE A 111 -4.15 8.59 -11.83
C ILE A 111 -3.69 8.29 -13.26
N GLY A 112 -2.38 8.09 -13.44
CA GLY A 112 -1.81 7.64 -14.71
C GLY A 112 -2.05 6.15 -14.91
N LEU A 113 -3.24 5.78 -15.42
CA LEU A 113 -3.61 4.38 -15.58
C LEU A 113 -2.70 3.65 -16.57
N ASP A 114 -2.31 4.32 -17.67
CA ASP A 114 -1.38 3.80 -18.67
C ASP A 114 -0.02 3.46 -18.06
N GLU A 115 0.54 4.35 -17.25
CA GLU A 115 1.82 4.14 -16.58
C GLU A 115 1.73 3.04 -15.51
N ILE A 116 0.63 3.01 -14.75
CA ILE A 116 0.40 1.97 -13.73
C ILE A 116 0.29 0.59 -14.39
N GLU A 117 -0.44 0.48 -15.50
CA GLU A 117 -0.60 -0.78 -16.22
C GLU A 117 0.72 -1.22 -16.87
N ALA A 118 1.46 -0.29 -17.49
CA ALA A 118 2.77 -0.59 -18.09
C ALA A 118 3.82 -1.02 -17.04
N GLY A 119 3.79 -0.44 -15.84
CA GLY A 119 4.71 -0.76 -14.73
C GLY A 119 4.20 -1.85 -13.79
N TYR A 120 3.07 -2.48 -14.09
CA TYR A 120 2.38 -3.31 -13.12
C TYR A 120 3.18 -4.54 -12.68
N ASP A 121 3.87 -5.18 -13.61
CA ASP A 121 4.73 -6.34 -13.33
C ASP A 121 5.85 -5.99 -12.33
N GLU A 122 6.40 -4.77 -12.39
CA GLU A 122 7.40 -4.27 -11.45
C GLU A 122 6.80 -3.99 -10.07
N ILE A 123 5.61 -3.39 -10.00
CA ILE A 123 4.86 -3.15 -8.75
C ILE A 123 4.61 -4.47 -8.00
N MET A 124 4.38 -5.54 -8.75
CA MET A 124 4.10 -6.87 -8.21
C MET A 124 5.35 -7.60 -7.70
N GLN A 125 6.57 -7.17 -8.06
CA GLN A 125 7.82 -7.79 -7.58
C GLN A 125 8.10 -7.53 -6.10
N ALA A 126 9.06 -8.27 -5.55
CA ALA A 126 9.61 -8.03 -4.22
C ALA A 126 10.26 -6.63 -4.11
N PRO A 127 10.30 -6.03 -2.91
CA PRO A 127 10.98 -4.75 -2.71
C PRO A 127 12.48 -4.85 -3.04
N ALA A 128 13.03 -3.78 -3.61
CA ALA A 128 14.43 -3.73 -4.00
C ALA A 128 15.36 -3.60 -2.76
N GLY A 129 16.68 -3.63 -3.02
CA GLY A 129 17.72 -3.62 -2.00
C GLY A 129 18.34 -5.01 -1.76
N GLN A 130 19.47 -5.04 -1.07
CA GLN A 130 20.18 -6.26 -0.70
C GLN A 130 20.24 -6.37 0.83
N GLY A 131 20.35 -7.60 1.36
CA GLY A 131 20.44 -7.84 2.79
C GLY A 131 19.15 -7.56 3.57
N ALA A 132 19.24 -7.74 4.88
CA ALA A 132 18.17 -7.46 5.83
C ALA A 132 18.20 -6.00 6.30
N TYR A 133 17.07 -5.50 6.81
CA TYR A 133 16.98 -4.24 7.54
C TYR A 133 16.76 -4.50 9.03
N ASP A 134 17.75 -4.12 9.85
CA ASP A 134 17.79 -4.38 11.29
C ASP A 134 17.21 -3.24 12.15
N GLY A 135 16.53 -2.27 11.53
CA GLY A 135 15.87 -1.20 12.28
C GLY A 135 14.56 -1.65 12.94
N PRO A 136 14.08 -0.92 13.96
CA PRO A 136 12.79 -1.20 14.59
C PRO A 136 11.68 -1.23 13.54
N THR A 137 10.93 -2.33 13.51
CA THR A 137 9.92 -2.56 12.48
C THR A 137 8.65 -3.13 13.10
N LEU A 138 7.51 -2.56 12.74
CA LEU A 138 6.18 -3.12 12.98
C LEU A 138 5.60 -3.61 11.66
N VAL A 139 5.09 -4.83 11.64
CA VAL A 139 4.26 -5.36 10.56
C VAL A 139 2.86 -5.58 11.10
N LEU A 140 1.91 -4.83 10.56
CA LEU A 140 0.48 -5.02 10.83
C LEU A 140 -0.12 -5.83 9.69
N ARG A 141 -0.77 -6.95 9.98
CA ARG A 141 -1.51 -7.73 8.99
C ARG A 141 -2.99 -7.86 9.35
N GLY A 142 -3.84 -7.95 8.33
CA GLY A 142 -5.25 -8.28 8.52
C GLY A 142 -5.44 -9.79 8.73
N GLY A 143 -6.21 -10.19 9.74
CA GLY A 143 -6.49 -11.61 10.00
C GLY A 143 -7.29 -12.30 8.88
N ASN A 144 -8.07 -11.52 8.12
CA ASN A 144 -8.81 -11.99 6.93
C ASN A 144 -8.07 -11.67 5.61
N SER A 145 -6.84 -11.17 5.67
CA SER A 145 -6.05 -10.81 4.48
C SER A 145 -5.17 -11.97 4.01
N HIS A 146 -4.94 -12.02 2.69
CA HIS A 146 -4.03 -12.97 2.05
C HIS A 146 -2.66 -12.36 1.71
N TYR A 147 -2.41 -11.11 2.08
CA TYR A 147 -1.17 -10.43 1.74
C TYR A 147 -0.01 -10.76 2.68
N VAL A 148 -0.28 -11.20 3.92
CA VAL A 148 0.76 -11.62 4.89
C VAL A 148 0.33 -12.88 5.63
N THR A 149 0.44 -14.03 4.96
CA THR A 149 0.09 -15.33 5.52
C THR A 149 1.23 -15.94 6.34
N ASP A 150 0.92 -16.97 7.15
CA ASP A 150 1.91 -17.60 8.05
C ASP A 150 3.11 -18.21 7.31
N ASP A 151 2.89 -18.75 6.11
CA ASP A 151 3.92 -19.31 5.24
C ASP A 151 4.88 -18.26 4.67
N MET A 152 4.48 -16.98 4.63
CA MET A 152 5.33 -15.87 4.19
C MET A 152 6.23 -15.34 5.31
N LEU A 153 5.94 -15.65 6.58
CA LEU A 153 6.68 -15.12 7.73
C LEU A 153 8.18 -15.44 7.74
N PRO A 154 8.64 -16.64 7.33
CA PRO A 154 10.07 -16.92 7.22
C PRO A 154 10.77 -16.00 6.21
N ALA A 155 10.18 -15.76 5.04
CA ALA A 155 10.72 -14.84 4.04
C ALA A 155 10.71 -13.39 4.53
N LEU A 156 9.62 -12.99 5.20
CA LEU A 156 9.51 -11.68 5.84
C LEU A 156 10.62 -11.46 6.86
N ARG A 157 10.86 -12.42 7.76
CA ARG A 157 11.95 -12.34 8.76
C ARG A 157 13.35 -12.37 8.13
N GLY A 158 13.50 -12.93 6.93
CA GLY A 158 14.74 -12.84 6.17
C GLY A 158 15.09 -11.41 5.72
N VAL A 159 14.07 -10.55 5.53
CA VAL A 159 14.26 -9.14 5.13
C VAL A 159 14.12 -8.19 6.31
N LEU A 160 13.23 -8.48 7.25
CA LEU A 160 12.87 -7.67 8.42
C LEU A 160 13.04 -8.51 9.70
N PRO A 161 14.27 -8.88 10.10
CA PRO A 161 14.53 -9.82 11.19
C PRO A 161 14.03 -9.35 12.56
N ARG A 162 13.92 -8.02 12.76
CA ARG A 162 13.43 -7.41 14.00
C ARG A 162 11.97 -6.98 13.94
N ALA A 163 11.22 -7.44 12.93
CA ALA A 163 9.80 -7.12 12.82
C ALA A 163 9.01 -7.68 14.00
N GLU A 164 8.33 -6.79 14.72
CA GLU A 164 7.17 -7.13 15.53
C GLU A 164 5.98 -7.35 14.59
N ILE A 165 5.35 -8.52 14.65
CA ILE A 165 4.23 -8.86 13.78
C ILE A 165 2.97 -8.87 14.62
N ARG A 166 2.01 -8.01 14.30
CA ARG A 166 0.69 -7.98 14.95
C ARG A 166 -0.39 -8.28 13.92
N THR A 167 -1.39 -9.04 14.34
CA THR A 167 -2.57 -9.37 13.52
C THR A 167 -3.76 -8.58 14.04
N LEU A 168 -4.44 -7.85 13.15
CA LEU A 168 -5.74 -7.26 13.45
C LEU A 168 -6.81 -8.26 13.05
N GLU A 169 -7.30 -9.00 14.05
CA GLU A 169 -8.30 -10.05 13.86
C GLU A 169 -9.59 -9.49 13.24
N GLY A 170 -10.10 -10.15 12.21
CA GLY A 170 -11.30 -9.72 11.49
C GLY A 170 -11.10 -8.59 10.48
N ALA A 171 -9.91 -8.00 10.36
CA ALA A 171 -9.60 -7.02 9.31
C ALA A 171 -9.12 -7.71 8.03
N GLY A 172 -9.57 -7.21 6.88
CA GLY A 172 -9.06 -7.55 5.56
C GLY A 172 -7.82 -6.72 5.18
N HIS A 173 -7.61 -6.53 3.87
CA HIS A 173 -6.45 -5.82 3.35
C HIS A 173 -6.48 -4.31 3.63
N TRP A 174 -7.66 -3.74 3.87
CA TRP A 174 -7.84 -2.32 4.17
C TRP A 174 -7.93 -2.08 5.67
N LEU A 175 -7.08 -2.74 6.46
CA LEU A 175 -7.06 -2.73 7.92
C LEU A 175 -7.21 -1.34 8.56
N HIS A 176 -6.58 -0.31 7.99
CA HIS A 176 -6.67 1.06 8.49
C HIS A 176 -8.03 1.73 8.22
N ALA A 177 -8.79 1.25 7.23
CA ALA A 177 -10.15 1.70 6.93
C ALA A 177 -11.22 0.82 7.58
N GLU A 178 -10.95 -0.48 7.72
CA GLU A 178 -11.87 -1.46 8.31
C GLU A 178 -11.87 -1.43 9.85
N GLN A 179 -10.69 -1.21 10.46
CA GLN A 179 -10.52 -1.12 11.91
C GLN A 179 -9.58 0.05 12.28
N PRO A 180 -10.02 1.30 12.04
CA PRO A 180 -9.16 2.48 12.21
C PRO A 180 -8.64 2.64 13.65
N GLU A 181 -9.46 2.36 14.67
CA GLU A 181 -9.06 2.51 16.07
C GLU A 181 -7.99 1.49 16.46
N ALA A 182 -8.16 0.22 16.06
CA ALA A 182 -7.20 -0.85 16.36
C ALA A 182 -5.88 -0.63 15.61
N PHE A 183 -5.96 -0.20 14.34
CA PHE A 183 -4.79 0.18 13.55
C PHE A 183 -4.02 1.33 14.20
N GLN A 184 -4.72 2.41 14.54
CA GLN A 184 -4.12 3.58 15.18
C GLN A 184 -3.47 3.22 16.51
N ALA A 185 -4.16 2.45 17.37
CA ALA A 185 -3.62 2.05 18.67
C ALA A 185 -2.31 1.27 18.51
N ALA A 186 -2.25 0.31 17.59
CA ALA A 186 -1.04 -0.47 17.35
C ALA A 186 0.11 0.38 16.79
N VAL A 187 -0.18 1.32 15.90
CA VAL A 187 0.82 2.27 15.38
C VAL A 187 1.33 3.21 16.48
N SER A 188 0.44 3.81 17.26
CA SER A 188 0.80 4.72 18.34
C SER A 188 1.64 4.02 19.41
N GLU A 189 1.23 2.83 19.87
CA GLU A 189 1.99 2.05 20.85
C GLU A 189 3.42 1.74 20.36
N PHE A 190 3.56 1.35 19.08
CA PHE A 190 4.88 1.10 18.51
C PHE A 190 5.73 2.36 18.43
N LEU A 191 5.15 3.49 18.01
CA LEU A 191 5.86 4.76 17.90
C LEU A 191 6.28 5.31 19.28
N ASP A 192 5.42 5.22 20.28
CA ASP A 192 5.70 5.67 21.65
C ASP A 192 6.87 4.87 22.28
N ALA A 193 7.09 3.64 21.83
CA ALA A 193 8.21 2.80 22.24
C ALA A 193 9.54 3.12 21.51
N GLN A 194 9.54 3.97 20.48
CA GLN A 194 10.76 4.39 19.79
C GLN A 194 11.22 5.75 20.34
N GLU A 195 12.34 5.77 21.06
CA GLU A 195 12.99 7.03 21.44
C GLU A 195 13.42 7.81 20.17
N VAL A 196 13.18 9.12 20.15
CA VAL A 196 13.71 10.06 19.13
C VAL A 196 15.01 10.65 19.63
#